data_AF-A0A919IE40-F1
#
_entry.id   AF-A0A919IE40-F1
#
_cell.length_a   1.000
_cell.length_b   1.000
_cell.length_c   1.000
_cell.angle_alpha   90.00
_cell.angle_beta   90.00
_cell.angle_gamma   90.00
#
_symmetry.space_group_name_H-M   'P 1'
#
loop_
_entity.id
_entity.type
_entity.pdbx_description
1 polymer ?
#
loop_
_entity_poly.entity_id
_entity_poly.type
_entity_poly.pdbx_seq_one_letter_code
_entity_poly.pdbx_strand_id
1 'polypeptide(L)' 'MSASFGSVVPLREDEILAATGGAKLTREHIEAIDGLAEERWIGRCAVLHDTAGNPSEIYFWGFSGD' A
#
# COMPACT_ATOMS: atom_id res chain seq x y z
N MET A 1 -19.02 11.48 -13.45
CA MET A 1 -17.92 10.89 -12.64
C MET A 1 -18.35 10.97 -11.18
N SER A 2 -18.50 9.84 -10.51
CA SER A 2 -18.65 9.82 -9.05
C SER A 2 -17.25 9.90 -8.47
N ALA A 3 -16.92 11.01 -7.82
CA ALA A 3 -15.66 11.12 -7.09
C ALA A 3 -15.80 10.37 -5.76
N SER A 4 -14.96 9.36 -5.56
CA SER A 4 -14.85 8.68 -4.27
C SER A 4 -13.98 9.55 -3.37
N PHE A 5 -14.51 10.04 -2.26
CA PHE A 5 -13.73 10.76 -1.25
C PHE A 5 -13.67 9.93 0.03
N GLY A 6 -12.53 9.91 0.71
CA GLY A 6 -12.38 9.19 1.98
C GLY A 6 -12.31 7.67 1.84
N SER A 7 -11.94 7.16 0.66
CA SER A 7 -11.74 5.73 0.45
C SER A 7 -10.32 5.33 0.81
N VAL A 8 -10.17 4.15 1.41
CA VAL A 8 -8.88 3.47 1.57
C VAL A 8 -8.90 2.25 0.66
N VAL A 9 -7.93 2.19 -0.26
CA VAL A 9 -7.86 1.16 -1.29
C VAL A 9 -6.70 0.20 -0.98
N PRO A 10 -6.98 -1.11 -0.79
CA PRO A 10 -5.93 -2.09 -0.61
C PRO A 10 -4.93 -2.10 -1.77
N LEU A 11 -3.66 -2.33 -1.46
CA LEU A 11 -2.64 -2.63 -2.46
C LEU A 11 -2.89 -4.01 -3.05
N ARG A 12 -2.89 -4.11 -4.38
CA ARG A 12 -3.12 -5.36 -5.09
C ARG A 12 -1.83 -6.16 -5.22
N GLU A 13 -1.94 -7.47 -5.38
CA GLU A 13 -0.78 -8.36 -5.51
C GLU A 13 0.09 -8.04 -6.74
N ASP A 14 -0.50 -7.60 -7.85
CA ASP A 14 0.22 -7.18 -9.06
C ASP A 14 1.04 -5.91 -8.82
N GLU A 15 0.51 -4.94 -8.08
CA GLU A 15 1.23 -3.73 -7.65
C GLU A 15 2.40 -4.08 -6.72
N ILE A 16 2.20 -5.03 -5.79
CA ILE A 16 3.23 -5.50 -4.85
C ILE A 16 4.37 -6.19 -5.61
N LEU A 17 4.03 -7.08 -6.54
CA LEU A 17 5.01 -7.81 -7.34
C LEU A 17 5.83 -6.85 -8.22
N ALA A 18 5.16 -5.87 -8.83
CA ALA A 18 5.83 -4.86 -9.67
C ALA A 18 6.79 -3.99 -8.85
N ALA A 19 6.43 -3.60 -7.63
CA ALA A 19 7.23 -2.72 -6.79
C ALA A 19 8.41 -3.43 -6.09
N THR A 20 8.24 -4.70 -5.70
CA THR A 20 9.18 -5.38 -4.80
C THR A 20 9.83 -6.63 -5.38
N GLY A 21 9.35 -7.13 -6.52
CA GLY A 21 9.79 -8.41 -7.10
C GLY A 21 9.33 -9.65 -6.32
N GLY A 22 8.55 -9.48 -5.24
CA GLY A 22 8.01 -10.56 -4.42
C GLY A 22 6.53 -10.31 -4.07
N ALA A 23 5.84 -11.35 -3.60
CA ALA A 23 4.43 -11.24 -3.22
C ALA A 23 4.20 -10.85 -1.75
N LYS A 24 5.25 -10.87 -0.91
CA LYS A 24 5.15 -10.59 0.54
C LYS A 24 5.84 -9.28 0.87
N LEU A 25 5.05 -8.27 1.21
CA LEU A 25 5.56 -7.00 1.73
C LEU A 25 6.12 -7.16 3.13
N THR A 26 7.27 -6.56 3.40
CA THR A 26 7.83 -6.38 4.74
C THR A 26 8.05 -4.88 4.96
N ARG A 27 8.48 -4.47 6.17
CA ARG A 27 8.80 -3.07 6.45
C ARG A 27 9.92 -2.51 5.55
N GLU A 28 10.84 -3.36 5.09
CA GLU A 28 11.94 -2.97 4.21
C GLU A 28 11.44 -2.53 2.82
N HIS A 29 10.21 -2.91 2.44
CA HIS A 29 9.62 -2.58 1.16
C HIS A 29 8.79 -1.28 1.17
N ILE A 30 8.64 -0.59 2.31
CA ILE A 30 7.78 0.60 2.42
C ILE A 30 8.20 1.68 1.42
N GLU A 31 9.49 1.98 1.31
CA GLU A 31 9.99 2.99 0.36
C GLU A 31 9.68 2.64 -1.10
N ALA A 32 9.61 1.35 -1.44
CA ALA A 32 9.29 0.91 -2.80
C ALA A 32 7.80 1.08 -3.16
N ILE A 33 6.90 1.16 -2.17
CA ILE A 33 5.45 1.30 -2.39
C ILE A 33 4.90 2.69 -2.06
N ASP A 34 5.71 3.59 -1.49
CA ASP A 34 5.27 4.92 -1.08
C ASP A 34 4.66 5.72 -2.24
N GLY A 35 5.29 5.64 -3.43
CA GLY A 35 4.82 6.29 -4.65
C GLY A 35 3.50 5.77 -5.23
N LEU A 36 2.95 4.65 -4.73
CA LEU A 36 1.72 4.04 -5.26
C LEU A 36 0.43 4.70 -4.76
N ALA A 37 0.52 5.69 -3.88
CA ALA A 37 -0.61 6.46 -3.39
C ALA A 37 -0.84 7.75 -4.21
N GLU A 38 -0.94 7.68 -5.54
CA GLU A 38 -0.91 8.88 -6.41
C GLU A 38 -2.12 9.83 -6.28
N GLU A 39 -3.26 9.33 -5.79
CA GLU A 39 -4.53 10.06 -5.81
C GLU A 39 -4.78 10.79 -4.48
N ARG A 40 -4.98 12.11 -4.54
CA ARG A 40 -5.33 12.93 -3.37
C ARG A 40 -6.65 12.46 -2.76
N TRP A 41 -6.75 12.54 -1.43
CA TRP A 41 -7.95 12.15 -0.67
C TRP A 41 -8.30 10.66 -0.73
N ILE A 42 -7.41 9.84 -1.29
CA ILE A 42 -7.49 8.38 -1.31
C ILE A 42 -6.30 7.81 -0.53
N GLY A 43 -6.59 7.02 0.49
CA GLY A 43 -5.57 6.26 1.21
C GLY A 43 -5.27 4.93 0.53
N ARG A 44 -4.09 4.38 0.79
CA ARG A 44 -3.72 3.00 0.48
C ARG A 44 -3.53 2.22 1.77
N CYS A 45 -3.73 0.91 1.70
CA CYS A 45 -3.34 0.02 2.78
C CYS A 45 -2.73 -1.29 2.27
N ALA A 46 -1.86 -1.90 3.07
CA ALA A 46 -1.21 -3.17 2.76
C ALA A 46 -0.98 -4.00 4.01
N VAL A 47 -0.95 -5.32 3.84
CA VAL A 47 -0.52 -6.26 4.89
C VAL A 47 0.99 -6.42 4.80
N LEU A 48 1.68 -6.08 5.88
CA LEU A 48 3.09 -6.39 6.04
C LEU A 48 3.26 -7.74 6.72
N HIS A 49 4.33 -8.42 6.33
CA HIS A 49 4.72 -9.73 6.83
C HIS A 49 6.03 -9.61 7.61
N ASP A 50 6.19 -10.49 8.60
CA ASP A 50 7.47 -10.72 9.25
C ASP A 50 8.46 -11.47 8.32
N THR A 51 9.68 -11.72 8.81
CA THR A 51 10.71 -12.45 8.07
C THR A 51 10.38 -13.93 7.85
N ALA A 52 9.46 -14.51 8.63
CA ALA A 52 8.92 -15.85 8.41
C ALA A 52 7.77 -15.85 7.39
N GLY A 53 7.34 -14.67 6.93
CA GLY A 53 6.29 -14.49 5.95
C GLY A 53 4.87 -14.60 6.53
N ASN A 54 4.70 -14.42 7.85
CA ASN A 54 3.40 -14.33 8.50
C ASN A 54 2.90 -12.89 8.49
N PRO A 55 1.59 -12.65 8.31
CA PRO A 55 1.01 -11.31 8.50
C PRO A 55 1.30 -10.78 9.91
N SER A 56 1.84 -9.57 10.00
CA SER A 56 2.26 -8.96 11.27
C SER A 56 1.70 -7.56 11.49
N GLU A 57 1.40 -6.82 10.41
CA GLU A 57 0.97 -5.43 10.50
C GLU A 57 0.06 -5.04 9.32
N ILE A 58 -0.85 -4.10 9.56
CA ILE A 58 -1.57 -3.38 8.50
C ILE A 58 -0.98 -1.98 8.41
N TYR A 59 -0.41 -1.66 7.27
CA TYR A 59 0.18 -0.36 6.99
C TYR A 59 -0.81 0.50 6.20
N PHE A 60 -1.00 1.76 6.61
CA PHE A 60 -1.85 2.74 5.96
C PHE A 60 -1.00 3.94 5.55
N TRP A 61 -1.17 4.42 4.32
CA TRP A 61 -0.50 5.62 3.82
C TRP A 61 -1.33 6.34 2.76
N GLY A 62 -0.86 7.49 2.30
CA GLY A 62 -1.56 8.39 1.39
C GLY A 62 -1.56 9.81 1.93
N PHE A 63 -2.08 10.75 1.14
CA PHE A 63 -2.03 12.16 1.46
C PHE A 63 -3.43 12.79 1.42
N SER A 64 -3.76 13.51 2.50
CA SER A 64 -4.92 14.39 2.57
C SER A 64 -4.50 15.81 2.24
N GLY A 65 -5.37 16.57 1.56
CA GLY A 65 -5.10 17.97 1.22
C GLY A 65 -4.60 18.22 -0.20
N ASP A 66 -4.17 19.46 -0.45
CA ASP A 66 -3.53 19.93 -1.68
C ASP A 66 -2.01 19.80 -1.62
#